data_AF-A0A6G1YNT8-F1
#
_entry.id   AF-A0A6G1YNT8-F1
#
_cell.length_a   1.000
_cell.length_b   1.000
_cell.length_c   1.000
_cell.angle_alpha   90.00
_cell.angle_beta   90.00
_cell.angle_gamma   90.00
#
_symmetry.space_group_name_H-M   'P 1'
#
loop_
_entity.id
_entity.type
_entity.pdbx_description
1 polymer ?
#
loop_
_entity_poly.entity_id
_entity_poly.type
_entity_poly.pdbx_seq_one_letter_code
_entity_poly.pdbx_strand_id
1 'polypeptide(L)'
;MEIGTATTTVTINNHRRQIEALPKVELFLDSKGRGSKQTRNSYLTSLVHFSEFISAKYSKYDIETILKPLLSNEIDLYQFLDAFVSFDSKGVLSVKSRILHLGAAKSYLAYHNIDIIPSKFKNRVTPPRLY
;
A
#
# COMPACT_ATOMS: atom_id res chain seq x y z
N MET A 1 31.14 -5.59 17.68
CA MET A 1 29.84 -5.36 18.35
C MET A 1 28.80 -5.32 17.24
N GLU A 2 28.34 -6.49 16.79
CA GLU A 2 27.40 -6.61 15.67
C GLU A 2 26.10 -7.25 16.16
N ILE A 3 25.10 -6.41 16.44
CA ILE A 3 23.72 -6.82 16.70
C ILE A 3 22.80 -5.88 15.93
N GLY A 4 22.47 -6.19 14.66
CA GLY A 4 21.68 -5.26 13.84
C GLY A 4 20.78 -5.85 12.75
N THR A 5 20.96 -7.11 12.33
CA THR A 5 20.27 -7.63 11.13
C THR A 5 19.20 -8.69 11.42
N ALA A 6 19.28 -9.41 12.54
CA ALA A 6 18.37 -10.51 12.84
C ALA A 6 16.99 -10.05 13.37
N THR A 7 16.92 -8.97 14.15
CA THR A 7 15.66 -8.53 14.79
C THR A 7 14.72 -7.83 13.81
N THR A 8 15.27 -7.10 12.84
CA THR A 8 14.51 -6.41 11.79
C THR A 8 13.87 -7.39 10.82
N THR A 9 14.61 -8.43 10.41
CA THR A 9 14.11 -9.43 9.45
C THR A 9 12.99 -10.29 10.03
N VAL A 10 13.08 -10.72 11.30
CA VAL A 10 12.01 -11.50 11.96
C VAL A 10 10.72 -10.68 12.12
N THR A 11 10.84 -9.41 12.49
CA THR A 11 9.68 -8.50 12.66
C THR A 11 8.97 -8.22 11.33
N ILE A 12 9.73 -7.96 10.25
CA ILE A 12 9.17 -7.76 8.90
C ILE A 12 8.45 -9.02 8.40
N ASN A 13 9.01 -10.20 8.66
CA ASN A 13 8.40 -11.48 8.25
C ASN A 13 7.08 -11.76 8.96
N ASN A 14 6.95 -11.37 10.23
CA ASN A 14 5.71 -11.50 10.99
C ASN A 14 4.65 -10.51 10.49
N HIS A 15 5.00 -9.25 10.24
CA HIS A 15 4.05 -8.26 9.73
C HIS A 15 3.53 -8.65 8.33
N ARG A 16 4.41 -9.11 7.43
CA ARG A 16 4.01 -9.59 6.10
C ARG A 16 2.97 -10.72 6.18
N ARG A 17 3.18 -11.70 7.06
CA ARG A 17 2.25 -12.82 7.26
C ARG A 17 0.91 -12.37 7.81
N GLN A 18 0.91 -11.40 8.73
CA GLN A 18 -0.33 -10.82 9.25
C GLN A 18 -1.14 -10.15 8.14
N ILE A 19 -0.50 -9.35 7.30
CA ILE A 19 -1.17 -8.68 6.17
C ILE A 19 -1.66 -9.68 5.14
N GLU A 20 -0.87 -10.72 4.84
CA GLU A 20 -1.28 -11.78 3.92
C GLU A 20 -2.49 -12.58 4.41
N ALA A 21 -2.62 -12.77 5.73
CA ALA A 21 -3.72 -13.50 6.35
C ALA A 21 -5.03 -12.70 6.48
N LEU A 22 -5.03 -11.42 6.10
CA LEU A 22 -6.24 -10.60 6.11
C LEU A 22 -7.18 -11.04 4.95
N PRO A 23 -8.46 -11.36 5.21
CA PRO A 23 -9.32 -12.02 4.22
C PRO A 23 -9.49 -11.27 2.90
N LYS A 24 -9.69 -9.95 2.94
CA LYS A 24 -9.83 -9.12 1.74
C LYS A 24 -8.50 -8.98 1.00
N VAL A 25 -7.40 -8.91 1.74
CA VAL A 25 -6.05 -8.87 1.16
C VAL A 25 -5.74 -10.19 0.46
N GLU A 26 -6.00 -11.33 1.08
CA GLU A 26 -5.82 -12.66 0.49
C GLU A 26 -6.61 -12.79 -0.81
N LEU A 27 -7.91 -12.48 -0.80
CA LEU A 27 -8.76 -12.52 -1.99
C LEU A 27 -8.23 -11.63 -3.13
N PHE A 28 -7.79 -10.42 -2.80
CA PHE A 28 -7.17 -9.53 -3.78
C PHE A 28 -5.87 -10.13 -4.34
N LEU A 29 -4.99 -10.61 -3.47
CA LEU A 29 -3.70 -11.18 -3.85
C LEU A 29 -3.85 -12.41 -4.73
N ASP A 30 -4.79 -13.29 -4.42
CA ASP A 30 -5.09 -14.45 -5.22
C ASP A 30 -5.64 -14.05 -6.59
N SER A 31 -6.51 -13.03 -6.65
CA SER A 31 -7.00 -12.49 -7.92
C SER A 31 -5.87 -12.00 -8.84
N LYS A 32 -4.83 -11.34 -8.27
CA LYS A 32 -3.64 -10.87 -8.98
C LYS A 32 -2.64 -12.00 -9.27
N GLY A 33 -2.63 -13.02 -8.42
CA GLY A 33 -1.70 -14.14 -8.42
C GLY A 33 -2.08 -15.30 -9.33
N ARG A 34 -3.30 -15.34 -9.88
CA ARG A 34 -3.82 -16.48 -10.67
C ARG A 34 -2.86 -17.00 -11.75
N GLY A 35 -2.10 -16.12 -12.39
CA GLY A 35 -1.11 -16.50 -13.41
C GLY A 35 0.35 -16.44 -12.97
N SER A 36 0.65 -15.92 -11.77
CA SER A 36 2.03 -15.70 -11.33
C SER A 36 2.16 -15.49 -9.82
N LYS A 37 2.90 -16.38 -9.17
CA LYS A 37 3.33 -16.23 -7.77
C LYS A 37 4.21 -14.98 -7.58
N GLN A 38 5.01 -14.63 -8.58
CA GLN A 38 5.85 -13.44 -8.53
C GLN A 38 4.99 -12.18 -8.48
N THR A 39 3.95 -12.10 -9.32
CA THR A 39 3.00 -10.98 -9.31
C THR A 39 2.31 -10.89 -7.95
N ARG A 40 1.80 -12.01 -7.42
CA ARG A 40 1.20 -12.07 -6.07
C ARG A 40 2.16 -11.48 -5.02
N ASN A 41 3.42 -11.91 -5.04
CA ASN A 41 4.44 -11.45 -4.10
C ASN A 41 4.76 -9.95 -4.24
N SER A 42 4.84 -9.42 -5.46
CA SER A 42 5.07 -7.99 -5.70
C SER A 42 3.91 -7.12 -5.19
N TYR A 43 2.66 -7.57 -5.37
CA TYR A 43 1.51 -6.91 -4.77
C TYR A 43 1.56 -6.99 -3.25
N LEU A 44 1.84 -8.17 -2.66
CA LEU A 44 1.92 -8.32 -1.20
C LEU A 44 2.99 -7.40 -0.60
N THR A 45 4.20 -7.33 -1.19
CA THR A 45 5.23 -6.39 -0.73
C THR A 45 4.73 -4.95 -0.76
N SER A 46 3.96 -4.58 -1.79
CA SER A 46 3.38 -3.26 -1.89
C SER A 46 2.28 -3.00 -0.87
N LEU A 47 1.47 -4.00 -0.54
CA LEU A 47 0.42 -3.89 0.46
C LEU A 47 0.97 -3.83 1.88
N VAL A 48 2.09 -4.53 2.17
CA VAL A 48 2.81 -4.37 3.44
C VAL A 48 3.27 -2.92 3.60
N HIS A 49 3.92 -2.37 2.58
CA HIS A 49 4.36 -0.97 2.59
C HIS A 49 3.20 0.03 2.74
N PHE A 50 2.08 -0.25 2.06
CA PHE A 50 0.86 0.53 2.20
C PHE A 50 0.24 0.42 3.61
N SER A 51 0.28 -0.77 4.22
CA SER A 51 -0.16 -0.97 5.60
C SER A 51 0.71 -0.21 6.60
N GLU A 52 2.03 -0.18 6.40
CA GLU A 52 2.94 0.60 7.27
C GLU A 52 2.59 2.09 7.23
N PHE A 53 2.29 2.64 6.05
CA PHE A 53 1.78 4.01 5.91
C PHE A 53 0.47 4.22 6.69
N ILE A 54 -0.48 3.29 6.57
CA ILE A 54 -1.77 3.38 7.27
C ILE A 54 -1.53 3.34 8.78
N SER A 55 -0.73 2.40 9.28
CA SER A 55 -0.41 2.33 10.71
C SER A 55 0.31 3.59 11.23
N ALA A 56 1.19 4.19 10.41
CA ALA A 56 1.92 5.39 10.79
C ALA A 56 1.05 6.65 10.84
N LYS A 57 0.13 6.84 9.89
CA LYS A 57 -0.68 8.06 9.76
C LYS A 57 -2.10 7.93 10.32
N TYR A 58 -2.63 6.72 10.35
CA TYR A 58 -4.02 6.37 10.66
C TYR A 58 -4.04 5.20 11.66
N SER A 59 -3.40 5.37 12.82
CA SER A 59 -3.16 4.31 13.81
C SER A 59 -4.40 3.55 14.32
N LYS A 60 -5.60 4.08 14.09
CA LYS A 60 -6.88 3.44 14.42
C LYS A 60 -7.38 2.46 13.35
N TYR A 61 -6.73 2.43 12.19
CA TYR A 61 -7.16 1.68 11.04
C TYR A 61 -6.06 0.71 10.59
N ASP A 62 -6.49 -0.38 9.99
CA ASP A 62 -5.70 -1.30 9.18
C ASP A 62 -6.06 -1.14 7.69
N ILE A 63 -5.41 -1.94 6.85
CA ILE A 63 -5.61 -1.94 5.39
C ILE A 63 -7.03 -2.35 4.94
N GLU A 64 -7.83 -3.01 5.78
CA GLU A 64 -9.20 -3.43 5.43
C GLU A 64 -10.28 -2.50 5.99
N THR A 65 -10.05 -1.97 7.19
CA THR A 65 -10.95 -1.11 7.95
C THR A 65 -10.89 0.32 7.42
N ILE A 66 -9.75 0.76 6.87
CA ILE A 66 -9.62 2.06 6.19
C ILE A 66 -10.51 2.16 4.95
N LEU A 67 -10.92 1.02 4.36
CA LEU A 67 -11.77 1.01 3.16
C LEU A 67 -13.14 1.66 3.42
N LYS A 68 -13.70 1.47 4.62
CA LYS A 68 -15.02 2.02 4.98
C LYS A 68 -15.04 3.55 5.01
N PRO A 69 -14.16 4.25 5.76
CA PRO A 69 -14.13 5.72 5.77
C PRO A 69 -13.70 6.32 4.43
N LEU A 70 -12.95 5.59 3.59
CA LEU A 70 -12.67 6.01 2.22
C LEU A 70 -13.91 5.93 1.32
N LEU A 71 -14.72 4.87 1.48
CA LEU A 71 -15.99 4.71 0.74
C LEU A 71 -17.07 5.71 1.19
N SER A 72 -17.18 5.97 2.50
CA SER A 72 -18.12 6.96 3.03
C SER A 72 -17.65 8.41 2.84
N ASN A 73 -16.49 8.61 2.22
CA ASN A 73 -15.85 9.92 2.00
C ASN A 73 -15.59 10.70 3.31
N GLU A 74 -15.46 9.99 4.43
CA GLU A 74 -14.95 10.53 5.71
C GLU A 74 -13.47 10.87 5.61
N ILE A 75 -12.72 10.08 4.83
CA ILE A 75 -11.33 10.36 4.45
C ILE A 75 -11.30 10.71 2.96
N ASP A 76 -10.79 11.89 2.63
CA ASP A 76 -10.60 12.29 1.24
C ASP A 76 -9.55 11.37 0.58
N LEU A 77 -10.00 10.59 -0.40
CA LEU A 77 -9.20 9.63 -1.15
C LEU A 77 -7.95 10.25 -1.77
N TYR A 78 -8.02 11.46 -2.30
CA TYR A 78 -6.90 12.09 -2.99
C TYR A 78 -5.88 12.65 -2.00
N GLN A 79 -6.32 13.23 -0.89
CA GLN A 79 -5.41 13.63 0.20
C GLN A 79 -4.75 12.40 0.84
N PHE A 80 -5.48 11.29 0.96
CA PHE A 80 -4.94 10.02 1.44
C PHE A 80 -3.85 9.48 0.51
N LEU A 81 -4.09 9.49 -0.80
CA LEU A 81 -3.10 9.06 -1.80
C LEU A 81 -1.89 10.00 -1.88
N ASP A 82 -2.08 11.31 -1.79
CA ASP A 82 -0.98 12.29 -1.76
C ASP A 82 -0.13 12.16 -0.50
N ALA A 83 -0.77 11.87 0.63
CA ALA A 83 -0.10 11.54 1.88
C ALA A 83 0.74 10.26 1.77
N PHE A 84 0.24 9.23 1.07
CA PHE A 84 0.99 8.02 0.83
C PHE A 84 2.25 8.29 -0.02
N VAL A 85 2.12 9.08 -1.09
CA VAL A 85 3.27 9.49 -1.91
C VAL A 85 4.28 10.31 -1.11
N SER A 86 3.80 11.17 -0.22
CA SER A 86 4.65 11.98 0.67
C SER A 86 5.39 11.12 1.71
N PHE A 87 4.74 10.06 2.22
CA PHE A 87 5.36 9.09 3.11
C PHE A 87 6.51 8.35 2.41
N ASP A 88 6.27 7.89 1.18
CA ASP A 88 7.26 7.21 0.34
C ASP A 88 8.44 8.11 -0.06
N SER A 89 8.22 9.42 -0.13
CA SER A 89 9.25 10.38 -0.50
C SER A 89 10.32 10.56 0.58
N LYS A 90 10.01 10.25 1.84
CA LYS A 90 10.96 10.31 2.97
C LYS A 90 11.81 9.05 3.13
N GLY A 91 11.47 7.98 2.41
CA GLY A 91 12.18 6.70 2.47
C GLY A 91 13.34 6.58 1.49
N VAL A 92 14.09 5.48 1.63
CA VAL A 92 15.24 5.12 0.78
C VAL A 92 14.82 4.43 -0.54
N LEU A 93 13.52 4.33 -0.80
CA LEU A 93 12.98 3.58 -1.94
C LEU A 93 13.25 4.28 -3.27
N SER A 94 13.60 3.49 -4.27
CA SER A 94 13.76 3.99 -5.64
C SER A 94 12.47 4.57 -6.18
N VAL A 95 12.56 5.54 -7.11
CA VAL A 95 11.38 6.10 -7.79
C VAL A 95 10.50 5.01 -8.42
N LYS A 96 11.11 3.99 -9.02
CA LYS A 96 10.39 2.86 -9.63
C LYS A 96 9.60 2.06 -8.60
N SER A 97 10.19 1.79 -7.44
CA SER A 97 9.51 1.10 -6.33
C SER A 97 8.32 1.90 -5.81
N ARG A 98 8.47 3.22 -5.64
CA ARG A 98 7.38 4.10 -5.21
C ARG A 98 6.21 4.12 -6.21
N ILE A 99 6.51 4.17 -7.51
CA ILE A 99 5.49 4.06 -8.56
C ILE A 99 4.77 2.72 -8.49
N LEU A 100 5.52 1.62 -8.27
CA LEU A 100 4.96 0.28 -8.14
C LEU A 100 4.02 0.19 -6.93
N HIS A 101 4.45 0.67 -5.77
CA HIS A 101 3.63 0.66 -4.54
C HIS A 101 2.37 1.50 -4.69
N LEU A 102 2.49 2.71 -5.25
CA LEU A 102 1.34 3.55 -5.58
C LEU A 102 0.39 2.85 -6.57
N GLY A 103 0.93 2.19 -7.59
CA GLY A 103 0.14 1.39 -8.54
C GLY A 103 -0.65 0.27 -7.86
N ALA A 104 0.00 -0.47 -6.98
CA ALA A 104 -0.61 -1.56 -6.22
C ALA A 104 -1.70 -1.06 -5.25
N ALA A 105 -1.43 0.02 -4.50
CA ALA A 105 -2.41 0.64 -3.61
C ALA A 105 -3.66 1.08 -4.38
N LYS A 106 -3.49 1.75 -5.53
CA LYS A 106 -4.62 2.11 -6.40
C LYS A 106 -5.39 0.89 -6.89
N SER A 107 -4.70 -0.17 -7.30
CA SER A 107 -5.36 -1.38 -7.76
C SER A 107 -6.12 -2.10 -6.64
N TYR A 108 -5.63 -2.04 -5.40
CA TYR A 108 -6.30 -2.62 -4.24
C TYR A 108 -7.56 -1.83 -3.90
N LEU A 109 -7.48 -0.49 -3.87
CA LEU A 109 -8.63 0.38 -3.66
C LEU A 109 -9.71 0.17 -4.73
N ALA A 110 -9.32 0.11 -6.01
CA ALA A 110 -10.26 -0.16 -7.11
C ALA A 110 -10.93 -1.54 -7.00
N TYR A 111 -10.20 -2.56 -6.55
CA TYR A 111 -10.78 -3.89 -6.29
C TYR A 111 -11.88 -3.87 -5.22
N HIS A 112 -11.83 -2.89 -4.30
CA HIS A 112 -12.82 -2.67 -3.25
C HIS A 112 -13.83 -1.56 -3.58
N ASN A 113 -14.04 -1.27 -4.87
CA ASN A 113 -14.99 -0.26 -5.38
C ASN A 113 -14.64 1.19 -5.00
N ILE A 114 -13.37 1.49 -4.75
CA ILE A 114 -12.88 2.86 -4.57
C ILE A 114 -12.22 3.31 -5.88
N ASP A 115 -13.04 3.84 -6.78
CA ASP A 115 -12.58 4.26 -8.10
C ASP A 115 -11.81 5.59 -8.04
N ILE A 116 -10.63 5.59 -8.65
CA ILE A 116 -9.75 6.75 -8.71
C ILE A 116 -9.90 7.41 -10.07
N ILE A 117 -10.47 8.61 -10.08
CA ILE A 117 -10.68 9.36 -11.32
C ILE A 117 -9.33 9.93 -11.78
N PRO A 118 -8.83 9.59 -12.99
CA PRO A 118 -7.50 9.99 -13.44
C PRO A 118 -7.27 11.51 -13.44
N SER A 119 -8.27 12.30 -13.84
CA SER A 119 -8.19 13.76 -13.88
C SER A 119 -8.02 14.36 -12.49
N LYS A 120 -8.83 13.92 -11.52
CA LYS A 120 -8.72 14.36 -10.12
C LYS A 120 -7.39 13.91 -9.51
N PHE A 121 -6.93 12.68 -9.82
CA PHE A 121 -5.66 12.18 -9.35
C PHE A 121 -4.49 13.04 -9.83
N LYS A 122 -4.42 13.33 -11.14
CA LYS A 122 -3.36 14.17 -11.72
C LYS A 122 -3.31 15.59 -11.11
N ASN A 123 -4.46 16.13 -10.72
CA ASN A 123 -4.56 17.49 -10.20
C ASN A 123 -4.36 17.59 -8.69
N ARG A 124 -4.59 16.50 -7.94
CA ARG A 124 -4.61 16.52 -6.47
C ARG A 124 -3.50 15.68 -5.82
N VAL A 125 -2.82 14.83 -6.59
CA VAL A 125 -1.74 13.97 -6.11
C VAL A 125 -0.50 14.27 -6.93
N THR A 126 0.65 14.43 -6.26
CA THR A 126 1.94 14.66 -6.94
C THR A 126 2.74 13.35 -7.02
N PRO A 127 2.59 12.52 -8.08
CA PRO A 127 3.25 11.23 -8.15
C PRO A 127 4.78 11.35 -8.29
N PRO A 128 5.54 10.31 -7.86
CA PRO A 128 6.98 10.26 -8.10
C PRO A 128 7.28 10.29 -9.60
N ARG A 129 8.26 11.10 -10.01
CA ARG A 129 8.66 11.25 -11.42
C ARG A 129 10.01 10.59 -11.66
N LEU A 130 10.09 9.80 -12.74
CA LEU A 130 11.36 9.35 -13.30
C LEU A 130 11.94 10.54 -14.07
N TYR A 131 13.11 11.01 -13.65
CA TYR A 131 13.90 11.98 -14.39
C TYR A 131 14.91 11.25 -15.27
#